data_AF-A0A951CMV4-F1
#
_entry.id   AF-A0A951CMV4-F1
#
_cell.length_a   1.000
_cell.length_b   1.000
_cell.length_c   1.000
_cell.angle_alpha   90.00
_cell.angle_beta   90.00
_cell.angle_gamma   90.00
#
_symmetry.space_group_name_H-M   'P 1'
#
loop_
_entity.id
_entity.type
_entity.pdbx_description
1 polymer ?
#
loop_
_entity_poly.entity_id
_entity_poly.type
_entity_poly.pdbx_seq_one_letter_code
_entity_poly.pdbx_strand_id
1 'polypeptide(L)'
;GGFRQGVEPLAHELMLDFVAANELEIVDGKLTGRLVGTIIDRAGKAKALRDFAHQAGVPLQQTVAVGDGANDIDMLATAGLGVAFNAKPALREIADASLSYPYLDTVLFLLGITRGEIEAADAVDGVLRRVEIPPE
;
A
#
# COMPACT_ATOMS: atom_id res chain seq x y z
N GLY A 1 5.74 -5.31 -9.19
CA GLY A 1 6.09 -5.38 -7.76
C GLY A 1 7.53 -4.96 -7.58
N GLY A 2 7.84 -4.26 -6.49
CA GLY A 2 9.23 -4.05 -6.05
C GLY A 2 9.88 -5.36 -5.59
N PHE A 3 11.01 -5.27 -4.89
CA PHE A 3 11.78 -6.44 -4.46
C PHE A 3 11.72 -6.64 -2.95
N ARG A 4 11.54 -7.90 -2.54
CA ARG A 4 11.44 -8.35 -1.15
C ARG A 4 12.60 -7.84 -0.31
N GLN A 5 13.82 -7.93 -0.84
CA GLN A 5 15.05 -7.44 -0.20
C GLN A 5 15.01 -5.93 0.14
N GLY A 6 14.28 -5.12 -0.63
CA GLY A 6 14.14 -3.69 -0.38
C GLY A 6 12.97 -3.32 0.53
N VAL A 7 11.89 -4.10 0.51
CA VAL A 7 10.66 -3.77 1.25
C VAL A 7 10.56 -4.45 2.61
N GLU A 8 11.19 -5.62 2.81
CA GLU A 8 11.11 -6.34 4.08
C GLU A 8 11.68 -5.58 5.29
N PRO A 9 12.84 -4.90 5.19
CA PRO A 9 13.34 -4.11 6.32
C PRO A 9 12.36 -3.02 6.72
N LEU A 10 11.78 -2.32 5.74
CA LEU A 10 10.78 -1.27 5.98
C LEU A 10 9.48 -1.86 6.53
N ALA A 11 9.03 -3.00 6.00
CA ALA A 11 7.83 -3.68 6.48
C ALA A 11 7.98 -4.11 7.95
N HIS A 12 9.16 -4.59 8.33
CA HIS A 12 9.47 -4.92 9.72
C HIS A 12 9.50 -3.67 10.62
N GLU A 13 10.13 -2.58 10.18
CA GLU A 13 10.16 -1.30 10.91
C GLU A 13 8.76 -0.73 11.14
N LEU A 14 7.90 -0.81 10.11
CA LEU A 14 6.51 -0.36 10.15
C LEU A 14 5.54 -1.39 10.75
N MET A 15 6.04 -2.55 11.19
CA MET A 15 5.24 -3.64 11.77
C MET A 15 4.09 -4.10 10.87
N LEU A 16 4.32 -4.23 9.56
CA LEU A 16 3.31 -4.67 8.60
C LEU A 16 3.01 -6.17 8.74
N ASP A 17 1.72 -6.53 8.67
CA ASP A 17 1.26 -7.92 8.84
C ASP A 17 1.49 -8.81 7.62
N PHE A 18 1.63 -8.21 6.43
CA PHE A 18 1.73 -8.95 5.17
C PHE A 18 2.62 -8.24 4.14
N VAL A 19 3.44 -9.03 3.45
CA VAL A 19 4.31 -8.55 2.37
C VAL A 19 4.20 -9.49 1.17
N ALA A 20 3.89 -8.92 0.00
CA ALA A 20 3.99 -9.60 -1.29
C ALA A 20 4.86 -8.76 -2.25
N ALA A 21 6.03 -9.28 -2.59
CA ALA A 21 6.99 -8.63 -3.48
C ALA A 21 7.73 -9.68 -4.32
N ASN A 22 8.36 -9.23 -5.42
CA ASN A 22 9.23 -10.09 -6.21
C ASN A 22 10.51 -10.41 -5.42
N GLU A 23 11.11 -11.56 -5.66
CA GLU A 23 12.38 -11.92 -5.03
C GLU A 23 13.48 -11.98 -6.09
N LEU A 24 14.57 -11.22 -5.91
CA LEU A 24 15.74 -11.31 -6.78
C LEU A 24 16.57 -12.55 -6.42
N GLU A 25 17.03 -13.28 -7.44
CA GLU A 25 17.94 -14.40 -7.22
C GLU A 25 19.36 -13.88 -6.91
N ILE A 26 19.94 -14.40 -5.83
CA ILE A 26 21.28 -14.07 -5.37
C ILE A 26 22.11 -15.36 -5.31
N VAL A 27 23.25 -15.36 -6.00
CA VAL A 27 24.22 -16.47 -5.97
C VAL A 27 25.59 -15.88 -5.64
N ASP A 28 26.27 -16.45 -4.66
CA ASP A 28 27.59 -15.99 -4.17
C ASP A 28 27.61 -14.49 -3.82
N GLY A 29 26.53 -14.00 -3.21
CA GLY A 29 26.37 -12.59 -2.83
C GLY A 29 26.15 -11.63 -4.00
N LYS A 30 25.88 -12.12 -5.22
CA LYS A 30 25.66 -11.30 -6.43
C LYS A 30 24.28 -11.52 -7.02
N LEU A 31 23.67 -10.44 -7.51
CA LEU A 31 22.43 -10.50 -8.28
C LEU A 31 22.67 -11.21 -9.62
N THR A 32 21.85 -12.20 -9.93
CA THR A 32 21.95 -12.92 -11.20
C THR A 32 21.15 -12.25 -12.33
N GLY A 33 20.27 -11.30 -11.97
CA GLY A 33 19.30 -10.67 -12.87
C GLY A 33 18.01 -11.47 -13.07
N ARG A 34 17.88 -12.64 -12.42
CA ARG A 34 16.65 -13.46 -12.45
C ARG A 34 15.80 -13.22 -11.20
N LEU A 35 14.54 -13.62 -11.30
CA LEU A 35 13.60 -13.68 -10.19
C LEU A 35 13.48 -15.10 -9.65
N VAL A 36 13.20 -15.22 -8.36
CA VAL A 36 12.86 -16.47 -7.69
C VAL A 36 11.36 -16.51 -7.44
N GLY A 37 10.75 -17.68 -7.64
CA GLY A 37 9.37 -17.93 -7.28
C GLY A 37 8.34 -17.23 -8.18
N THR A 38 7.17 -16.95 -7.60
CA THR A 38 6.04 -16.36 -8.32
C THR A 38 6.23 -14.86 -8.50
N ILE A 39 6.03 -14.38 -9.74
CA ILE A 39 6.15 -12.96 -10.08
C ILE A 39 4.91 -12.20 -9.61
N ILE A 40 5.12 -11.11 -8.88
CA ILE A 40 4.10 -10.14 -8.49
C ILE A 40 3.91 -9.10 -9.61
N ASP A 41 3.14 -9.52 -10.61
CA ASP A 41 2.60 -8.69 -11.68
C ASP A 41 1.25 -8.05 -11.27
N ARG A 42 0.51 -7.49 -12.24
CA ARG A 42 -0.78 -6.83 -11.98
C ARG A 42 -1.81 -7.79 -11.37
N ALA A 43 -1.98 -8.97 -11.98
CA ALA A 43 -2.91 -9.99 -11.48
C ALA A 43 -2.41 -10.60 -10.16
N GLY A 44 -1.09 -10.71 -9.99
CA GLY A 44 -0.43 -11.13 -8.76
C GLY A 44 -0.73 -10.21 -7.58
N LYS A 45 -0.80 -8.88 -7.77
CA LYS A 45 -1.23 -7.94 -6.71
C LYS A 45 -2.68 -8.18 -6.28
N ALA A 46 -3.58 -8.39 -7.24
CA ALA A 46 -4.98 -8.72 -6.92
C ALA A 46 -5.11 -10.06 -6.17
N LYS A 47 -4.31 -11.05 -6.56
CA LYS A 47 -4.24 -12.33 -5.84
C LYS A 47 -3.70 -12.14 -4.42
N ALA A 48 -2.63 -11.37 -4.25
CA ALA A 48 -2.05 -11.09 -2.95
C ALA A 48 -3.06 -10.42 -2.00
N LEU A 49 -3.85 -9.45 -2.51
CA LEU A 49 -4.93 -8.82 -1.73
C LEU A 49 -5.98 -9.86 -1.29
N ARG A 50 -6.42 -10.75 -2.19
CA ARG A 50 -7.38 -11.81 -1.85
C ARG A 50 -6.82 -12.80 -0.82
N ASP A 51 -5.57 -13.21 -0.99
CA ASP A 51 -4.90 -14.13 -0.08
C ASP A 51 -4.77 -13.50 1.31
N PHE A 52 -4.37 -12.22 1.39
CA PHE A 52 -4.26 -11.51 2.66
C PHE A 52 -5.62 -11.31 3.34
N ALA A 53 -6.63 -10.87 2.59
CA ALA A 53 -7.99 -10.71 3.11
C ALA A 53 -8.54 -12.03 3.67
N HIS A 54 -8.32 -13.14 2.96
CA HIS A 54 -8.70 -14.47 3.42
C HIS A 54 -7.96 -14.88 4.70
N GLN A 55 -6.63 -14.66 4.76
CA GLN A 55 -5.83 -14.98 5.95
C GLN A 55 -6.25 -14.15 7.18
N ALA A 56 -6.62 -12.88 6.98
CA ALA A 56 -7.10 -11.98 8.01
C ALA A 56 -8.58 -12.20 8.39
N GLY A 57 -9.31 -13.04 7.65
CA GLY A 57 -10.75 -13.24 7.85
C GLY A 57 -11.60 -12.02 7.48
N VAL A 58 -11.11 -11.15 6.59
CA VAL A 58 -11.76 -9.91 6.17
C VAL A 58 -12.45 -10.11 4.81
N PRO A 59 -13.77 -9.87 4.70
CA PRO A 59 -14.47 -9.82 3.41
C PRO A 59 -13.84 -8.79 2.46
N LEU A 60 -13.78 -9.09 1.16
CA LEU A 60 -13.17 -8.16 0.19
C LEU A 60 -13.81 -6.77 0.18
N GLN A 61 -15.11 -6.69 0.42
CA GLN A 61 -15.86 -5.43 0.51
C GLN A 61 -15.40 -4.52 1.67
N GLN A 62 -14.67 -5.08 2.64
CA GLN A 62 -14.08 -4.35 3.77
C GLN A 62 -12.58 -4.13 3.61
N THR A 63 -12.03 -4.36 2.42
CA THR A 63 -10.62 -4.09 2.12
C THR A 63 -10.45 -2.75 1.41
N VAL A 64 -9.31 -2.12 1.65
CA VAL A 64 -8.90 -0.87 1.00
C VAL A 64 -7.57 -1.13 0.29
N ALA A 65 -7.46 -0.69 -0.95
CA ALA A 65 -6.22 -0.76 -1.72
C ALA A 65 -5.79 0.64 -2.16
N VAL A 66 -4.53 1.00 -1.94
CA VAL A 66 -3.95 2.29 -2.34
C VAL A 66 -2.82 2.05 -3.34
N GLY A 67 -2.80 2.78 -4.46
CA GLY A 67 -1.77 2.63 -5.49
C GLY A 67 -1.63 3.87 -6.40
N ASP A 68 -0.56 3.93 -7.19
CA ASP A 68 -0.20 5.08 -8.03
C ASP A 68 -0.11 4.75 -9.53
N GLY A 69 0.14 3.49 -9.87
CA GLY A 69 0.48 3.06 -11.23
C GLY A 69 -0.51 2.10 -11.87
N ALA A 70 -0.39 1.94 -13.19
CA ALA A 70 -1.20 0.98 -13.93
C ALA A 70 -0.99 -0.48 -13.47
N ASN A 71 0.07 -0.79 -12.72
CA ASN A 71 0.29 -2.12 -12.14
C ASN A 71 -0.67 -2.45 -10.99
N ASP A 72 -1.40 -1.46 -10.48
CA ASP A 72 -2.30 -1.59 -9.33
C ASP A 72 -3.77 -1.72 -9.74
N ILE A 73 -4.08 -1.65 -11.03
CA ILE A 73 -5.47 -1.64 -11.54
C ILE A 73 -6.28 -2.82 -11.02
N ASP A 74 -5.78 -4.06 -11.18
CA ASP A 74 -6.53 -5.24 -10.77
C ASP A 74 -6.65 -5.33 -9.23
N MET A 75 -5.68 -4.78 -8.49
CA MET A 75 -5.71 -4.71 -7.03
C MET A 75 -6.77 -3.74 -6.55
N LEU A 76 -6.82 -2.53 -7.12
CA LEU A 76 -7.85 -1.54 -6.79
C LEU A 76 -9.24 -2.04 -7.17
N ALA A 77 -9.40 -2.62 -8.36
CA ALA A 77 -10.68 -3.18 -8.81
C ALA A 77 -11.15 -4.40 -8.00
N THR A 78 -10.26 -5.05 -7.25
CA THR A 78 -10.59 -6.18 -6.37
C THR A 78 -11.00 -5.71 -4.97
N ALA A 79 -10.53 -4.55 -4.53
CA ALA A 79 -10.78 -4.04 -3.19
C ALA A 79 -12.23 -3.54 -3.03
N GLY A 80 -12.68 -3.41 -1.77
CA GLY A 80 -13.94 -2.74 -1.46
C GLY A 80 -13.87 -1.23 -1.69
N LEU A 81 -12.68 -0.64 -1.50
CA LEU A 81 -12.35 0.74 -1.83
C LEU A 81 -10.95 0.81 -2.48
N GLY A 82 -10.89 1.17 -3.75
CA GLY A 82 -9.67 1.45 -4.49
C GLY A 82 -9.33 2.94 -4.51
N VAL A 83 -8.18 3.31 -3.95
CA VAL A 83 -7.70 4.70 -3.85
C VAL A 83 -6.48 4.92 -4.74
N ALA A 84 -6.60 5.80 -5.72
CA ALA A 84 -5.51 6.30 -6.53
C ALA A 84 -4.75 7.42 -5.78
N PHE A 85 -3.51 7.19 -5.38
CA PHE A 85 -2.67 8.18 -4.69
C PHE A 85 -1.61 8.76 -5.62
N ASN A 86 -1.67 10.07 -5.89
CA ASN A 86 -0.78 10.78 -6.83
C ASN A 86 -0.61 10.03 -8.16
N ALA A 87 -1.69 9.39 -8.60
CA ALA A 87 -1.60 8.34 -9.60
C ALA A 87 -1.53 8.83 -11.05
N LYS A 88 -1.09 7.98 -11.96
CA LYS A 88 -1.18 8.22 -13.41
C LYS A 88 -2.64 8.16 -13.90
N PRO A 89 -3.01 8.81 -15.02
CA PRO A 89 -4.39 8.84 -15.53
C PRO A 89 -5.06 7.47 -15.62
N ALA A 90 -4.33 6.47 -16.14
CA ALA A 90 -4.83 5.10 -16.29
C ALA A 90 -5.31 4.44 -14.99
N LEU A 91 -4.76 4.83 -13.83
CA LEU A 91 -5.24 4.32 -12.53
C LEU A 91 -6.34 5.21 -11.95
N ARG A 92 -6.26 6.53 -12.15
CA ARG A 92 -7.28 7.48 -11.66
C ARG A 92 -8.66 7.21 -12.26
N GLU A 93 -8.71 6.84 -13.53
CA GLU A 93 -9.97 6.58 -14.26
C GLU A 93 -10.73 5.35 -13.76
N ILE A 94 -10.05 4.42 -13.06
CA ILE A 94 -10.65 3.18 -12.57
C ILE A 94 -10.82 3.13 -11.05
N ALA A 95 -10.19 4.05 -10.32
CA ALA A 95 -10.22 4.09 -8.86
C ALA A 95 -11.55 4.69 -8.36
N ASP A 96 -12.04 4.20 -7.22
CA ASP A 96 -13.24 4.74 -6.56
C ASP A 96 -12.99 6.15 -6.01
N ALA A 97 -11.75 6.43 -5.58
CA ALA A 97 -11.31 7.73 -5.10
C ALA A 97 -9.91 8.07 -5.60
N SER A 98 -9.60 9.36 -5.71
CA SER A 98 -8.28 9.85 -6.12
C SER A 98 -7.79 10.98 -5.22
N LEU A 99 -6.57 10.87 -4.72
CA LEU A 99 -5.87 11.85 -3.90
C LEU A 99 -4.68 12.42 -4.69
N SER A 100 -4.57 13.74 -4.76
CA SER A 100 -3.54 14.42 -5.58
C SER A 100 -2.63 15.36 -4.78
N TYR A 101 -2.67 15.25 -3.46
CA TYR A 101 -1.74 15.94 -2.56
C TYR A 101 -0.64 14.97 -2.10
N PRO A 102 0.58 15.44 -1.81
CA PRO A 102 1.72 14.59 -1.47
C PRO A 102 1.69 14.07 -0.02
N TYR A 103 0.51 13.82 0.54
CA TYR A 103 0.33 13.44 1.95
C TYR A 103 -0.54 12.17 2.05
N LEU A 104 0.06 11.05 2.46
CA LEU A 104 -0.61 9.75 2.47
C LEU A 104 -1.65 9.62 3.60
N ASP A 105 -1.51 10.40 4.66
CA ASP A 105 -2.47 10.49 5.77
C ASP A 105 -3.86 10.98 5.32
N THR A 106 -3.96 11.64 4.16
CA THR A 106 -5.25 12.00 3.55
C THR A 106 -6.13 10.80 3.22
N VAL A 107 -5.57 9.58 3.14
CA VAL A 107 -6.35 8.33 3.05
C VAL A 107 -7.24 8.16 4.29
N LEU A 108 -6.78 8.55 5.48
CA LEU A 108 -7.56 8.44 6.73
C LEU A 108 -8.88 9.21 6.65
N PHE A 109 -8.87 10.36 5.96
CA PHE A 109 -10.05 11.19 5.76
C PHE A 109 -11.11 10.51 4.87
N LEU A 110 -10.67 9.70 3.89
CA LEU A 110 -11.58 8.87 3.09
C LEU A 110 -12.20 7.74 3.92
N LEU A 111 -11.52 7.31 4.99
CA LEU A 111 -12.02 6.31 5.94
C LEU A 111 -12.90 6.91 7.04
N GLY A 112 -13.22 8.21 6.95
CA GLY A 112 -14.08 8.91 7.90
C GLY A 112 -13.39 9.36 9.18
N ILE A 113 -12.06 9.23 9.28
CA ILE A 113 -11.28 9.70 10.42
C ILE A 113 -10.99 11.18 10.23
N THR A 114 -11.24 11.99 11.25
CA THR A 114 -10.95 13.42 11.22
C THR A 114 -9.56 13.74 11.73
N ARG A 115 -9.03 14.91 11.37
CA ARG A 115 -7.75 15.40 11.91
C ARG A 115 -7.76 15.50 13.45
N GLY A 116 -8.87 15.93 14.03
CA GLY A 116 -9.02 16.06 15.48
C GLY A 116 -8.97 14.70 16.21
N GLU A 117 -9.55 13.65 15.62
CA GLU A 117 -9.48 12.29 16.18
C GLU A 117 -8.04 11.75 16.17
N ILE A 118 -7.29 12.00 15.09
CA ILE A 118 -5.87 11.62 15.00
C ILE A 118 -5.08 12.33 16.10
N GLU A 119 -5.22 13.65 16.23
CA GLU A 119 -4.47 14.44 17.22
C GLU A 119 -4.81 14.06 18.66
N ALA A 120 -6.08 13.73 18.92
CA ALA A 120 -6.51 13.27 20.24
C ALA A 120 -5.88 11.91 20.59
N ALA A 121 -5.81 10.96 19.64
CA ALA A 121 -5.17 9.67 19.85
C ALA A 121 -3.65 9.80 20.03
N ASP A 122 -2.97 10.56 19.17
CA ASP A 122 -1.52 10.79 19.25
C ASP A 122 -1.10 11.43 20.58
N ALA A 123 -1.92 12.33 21.13
CA ALA A 123 -1.68 12.98 22.41
C ALA A 123 -1.74 11.99 23.59
N VAL A 124 -2.60 10.97 23.51
CA VAL A 124 -2.71 9.92 24.54
C VAL A 124 -1.51 8.99 24.47
N ASP A 125 -1.07 8.61 23.27
CA ASP A 125 0.05 7.68 23.07
C ASP A 125 1.42 8.36 23.26
N GLY A 126 1.46 9.69 23.39
CA GLY A 126 2.68 10.47 23.58
C GLY A 126 3.58 10.53 22.33
N VAL A 127 3.04 10.20 21.16
CA VAL A 127 3.75 10.07 19.88
C VAL A 127 3.36 11.18 18.89
N LEU A 128 3.26 12.43 19.35
CA LEU A 128 3.11 13.60 18.47
C LEU A 128 4.28 13.69 17.45
N ARG A 129 4.17 12.94 16.36
CA ARG A 129 5.06 12.95 15.20
C ARG A 129 4.36 13.77 14.12
N ARG A 130 4.47 15.09 14.21
CA ARG A 130 4.14 15.94 13.07
C ARG A 130 5.14 15.67 11.95
N VAL A 131 4.66 15.21 10.81
CA VAL A 131 5.33 15.54 9.55
C VAL A 131 5.05 17.01 9.32
N GLU A 132 6.08 17.86 9.34
CA GLU A 132 5.92 19.27 9.00
C GLU A 132 5.40 19.40 7.57
N ILE A 133 4.24 20.02 7.42
CA ILE A 133 3.69 20.41 6.11
C ILE A 133 4.45 21.68 5.70
N PRO A 134 5.19 21.69 4.58
CA PRO A 134 5.82 22.91 4.07
C PRO A 134 4.75 23.99 3.85
N PRO A 135 5.01 25.25 4.22
CA PRO A 135 4.10 26.34 3.85
C PRO A 135 4.01 26.47 2.32
N GLU A 136 2.84 26.89 1.84
CA GLU A 136 2.50 27.09 0.41
C GLU A 136 3.54 27.90 -0.37
#